data_AF-A0A8I0PA50-F1
#
_entry.id   AF-A0A8I0PA50-F1
#
_cell.length_a   1.000
_cell.length_b   1.000
_cell.length_c   1.000
_cell.angle_alpha   90.00
_cell.angle_beta   90.00
_cell.angle_gamma   90.00
#
_symmetry.space_group_name_H-M   'P 1'
#
loop_
_entity.id
_entity.type
_entity.pdbx_description
1 polymer ?
#
loop_
_entity_poly.entity_id
_entity_poly.type
_entity_poly.pdbx_seq_one_letter_code
_entity_poly.pdbx_strand_id
1 'polypeptide(L)'
;MTRETTQPCPECGTEIRGDSRFTVWCAACDWNVDPEEPRPDGGRLERAERALARRHGEQLLAEMQSGRESRPRRDASALAGTALALTVHGVTLALAVGGVWCVVAGWGGVGMVAGPVLLVLAWALAPRARRLPDDQPLLFRADAPELFALVDEVADAVGTRGVHVIAVDGSINACVTTYGVRGRRLLVLGMPLWEVLTPGERIALLGHELAHYANGDTRNGLVVGSAIRTMALWHQTLRPFAHPSAMEMLVNVFYVVPRLLVHAVLVLLVRLTSRAGIRAEYLADRLAARTASTQEAASLMDRLLITRALGVQLRGAANRAALGGRRSAREAAARADELWEVLTAYAASVPEHEYERQRRAGARRGHQVDATHPPTHLRRACLLAGEPQPAAVVPQAHRTERIAAELATARTEVARRLLRDGLGD
;
A
#
# COMPACT_ATOMS: atom_id res chain seq x y z
N MET A 1 -26.69 -6.87 17.64
CA MET A 1 -27.27 -8.17 18.03
C MET A 1 -26.50 -9.27 17.31
N THR A 2 -25.62 -9.96 18.03
CA THR A 2 -24.99 -11.21 17.58
C THR A 2 -26.10 -12.23 17.33
N ARG A 3 -26.18 -12.77 16.12
CA ARG A 3 -27.09 -13.87 15.79
C ARG A 3 -26.25 -15.13 15.78
N GLU A 4 -26.02 -15.67 16.97
CA GLU A 4 -25.30 -16.94 17.11
C GLU A 4 -26.09 -18.04 16.40
N THR A 5 -25.40 -18.76 15.52
CA THR A 5 -25.93 -19.92 14.81
C THR A 5 -25.12 -21.13 15.23
N THR A 6 -25.82 -22.21 15.59
CA THR A 6 -25.21 -23.50 15.88
C THR A 6 -25.73 -24.52 14.90
N GLN A 7 -24.84 -25.22 14.19
CA GLN A 7 -25.22 -26.29 13.28
C GLN A 7 -24.13 -27.36 13.21
N PRO A 8 -24.48 -28.64 13.01
CA PRO A 8 -23.48 -29.67 12.73
C PRO A 8 -22.84 -29.43 11.37
N CYS A 9 -21.52 -29.62 11.28
CA CYS A 9 -20.80 -29.58 10.01
C CYS A 9 -21.30 -30.69 9.08
N PRO A 10 -21.66 -30.39 7.83
CA PRO A 10 -22.18 -31.40 6.90
C PRO A 10 -21.12 -32.42 6.46
N GLU A 11 -19.83 -32.13 6.59
CA GLU A 11 -18.74 -33.05 6.20
C GLU A 11 -18.24 -33.93 7.34
N CYS A 12 -18.02 -33.36 8.53
CA CYS A 12 -17.39 -34.09 9.64
C CYS A 12 -18.27 -34.22 10.89
N GLY A 13 -19.49 -33.67 10.88
CA GLY A 13 -20.44 -33.74 12.01
C GLY A 13 -20.06 -32.89 13.23
N THR A 14 -18.91 -32.22 13.23
CA THR A 14 -18.48 -31.34 14.33
C THR A 14 -19.43 -30.15 14.48
N GLU A 15 -19.80 -29.80 15.71
CA GLU A 15 -20.64 -28.63 15.99
C GLU A 15 -19.93 -27.34 15.60
N ILE A 16 -20.54 -26.55 14.70
CA ILE A 16 -20.08 -25.22 14.31
C ILE A 16 -20.88 -24.19 15.09
N ARG A 17 -20.18 -23.29 15.78
CA ARG A 17 -20.74 -22.08 16.39
C ARG A 17 -20.26 -20.88 15.61
N GLY A 18 -21.19 -20.19 14.94
CA GLY A 18 -20.89 -19.05 14.08
C GLY A 18 -21.74 -17.84 14.40
N ASP A 19 -21.38 -16.70 13.83
CA ASP A 19 -22.20 -15.50 13.79
C ASP A 19 -22.79 -15.38 12.38
N SER A 20 -24.11 -15.29 12.27
CA SER A 20 -24.81 -15.26 10.98
C SER A 20 -24.45 -14.09 10.07
N ARG A 21 -23.75 -13.07 10.58
CA ARG A 21 -23.21 -11.94 9.79
C ARG A 21 -22.02 -12.36 8.93
N PHE A 22 -21.37 -13.46 9.27
CA PHE A 22 -20.17 -13.97 8.60
C PHE A 22 -20.44 -15.34 7.97
N THR A 23 -19.48 -15.82 7.19
CA THR A 23 -19.56 -17.15 6.61
C THR A 23 -19.50 -18.21 7.70
N VAL A 24 -20.50 -19.08 7.75
CA VAL A 24 -20.48 -20.24 8.64
C VAL A 24 -19.57 -21.31 8.06
N TRP A 25 -18.53 -21.69 8.78
CA TRP A 25 -17.47 -22.60 8.32
C TRP A 25 -17.00 -23.52 9.45
N CYS A 26 -16.34 -24.63 9.13
CA CYS A 26 -15.88 -25.60 10.11
C CYS A 26 -14.36 -25.50 10.35
N ALA A 27 -13.96 -25.15 11.59
CA ALA A 27 -12.56 -25.13 11.99
C ALA A 27 -11.87 -26.50 12.04
N ALA A 28 -12.65 -27.60 12.12
CA ALA A 28 -12.11 -28.96 12.20
C ALA A 28 -11.72 -29.54 10.83
N CYS A 29 -12.52 -29.31 9.78
CA CYS A 29 -12.28 -29.89 8.45
C CYS A 29 -12.16 -28.86 7.32
N ASP A 30 -12.18 -27.56 7.63
CA ASP A 30 -12.18 -26.44 6.67
C ASP A 30 -13.39 -26.37 5.73
N TRP A 31 -14.48 -27.07 6.05
CA TRP A 31 -15.72 -26.96 5.28
C TRP A 31 -16.16 -25.50 5.22
N ASN A 32 -16.45 -25.01 4.01
CA ASN A 32 -16.93 -23.65 3.74
C ASN A 32 -16.01 -22.51 4.20
N VAL A 33 -14.71 -22.78 4.43
CA VAL A 33 -13.75 -21.74 4.84
C VAL A 33 -13.63 -20.62 3.79
N ASP A 34 -13.77 -20.99 2.51
CA ASP A 34 -13.61 -20.08 1.38
C ASP A 34 -14.72 -20.29 0.34
N PRO A 35 -15.92 -19.72 0.56
CA PRO A 35 -17.09 -19.94 -0.29
C PRO A 35 -17.09 -19.11 -1.57
N GLU A 36 -16.30 -18.02 -1.66
CA GLU A 36 -16.37 -17.20 -2.87
C GLU A 36 -15.79 -17.97 -4.05
N GLU A 37 -16.39 -17.83 -5.22
CA GLU A 37 -15.82 -18.38 -6.44
C GLU A 37 -14.37 -17.90 -6.62
N PRO A 38 -13.47 -18.76 -7.12
CA PRO A 38 -12.15 -18.31 -7.53
C PRO A 38 -12.32 -17.12 -8.46
N ARG A 39 -11.78 -15.96 -8.07
CA ARG A 39 -11.79 -14.80 -8.97
C ARG A 39 -11.23 -15.25 -10.32
N PRO A 40 -11.86 -14.87 -11.44
CA PRO A 40 -11.32 -15.19 -12.75
C PRO A 40 -9.86 -14.73 -12.74
N ASP A 41 -8.96 -15.69 -12.94
CA ASP A 41 -7.55 -15.39 -12.90
C ASP A 41 -7.27 -14.27 -13.89
N GLY A 42 -6.53 -13.27 -13.44
CA GLY A 42 -5.86 -12.36 -14.35
C GLY A 42 -5.12 -13.10 -15.45
N GLY A 43 -4.73 -12.37 -16.50
CA GLY A 43 -4.03 -12.95 -17.64
C GLY A 43 -2.86 -13.86 -17.22
N ARG A 44 -2.39 -14.74 -18.12
CA ARG A 44 -1.32 -15.72 -17.82
C ARG A 44 -0.09 -15.10 -17.12
N LEU A 45 0.20 -13.82 -17.42
CA LEU A 45 1.26 -13.04 -16.79
C LEU A 45 1.04 -12.78 -15.29
N GLU A 46 -0.15 -12.32 -14.89
CA GLU A 46 -0.47 -12.04 -13.49
C GLU A 46 -0.43 -13.31 -12.63
N ARG A 47 -0.87 -14.45 -13.19
CA ARG A 47 -0.71 -15.75 -12.54
C ARG A 47 0.76 -16.13 -12.35
N ALA A 48 1.58 -15.95 -13.38
CA ALA A 48 3.00 -16.24 -13.31
C ALA A 48 3.71 -15.34 -12.27
N GLU A 49 3.30 -14.08 -12.17
CA GLU A 49 3.82 -13.13 -11.18
C GLU A 49 3.43 -13.49 -9.75
N ARG A 50 2.15 -13.83 -9.51
CA ARG A 50 1.69 -14.34 -8.22
C ARG A 50 2.44 -15.60 -7.81
N ALA A 51 2.64 -16.54 -8.73
CA ALA A 51 3.39 -17.76 -8.47
C ALA A 51 4.87 -17.49 -8.15
N LEU A 52 5.50 -16.56 -8.86
CA LEU A 52 6.90 -16.16 -8.60
C LEU A 52 7.04 -15.48 -7.23
N ALA A 53 6.16 -14.54 -6.90
CA ALA A 53 6.16 -13.85 -5.61
C ALA A 53 5.97 -14.85 -4.46
N ARG A 54 5.06 -15.82 -4.61
CA ARG A 54 4.87 -16.90 -3.63
C ARG A 54 6.13 -17.74 -3.45
N ARG A 55 6.76 -18.19 -4.53
CA ARG A 55 8.01 -18.97 -4.47
C ARG A 55 9.15 -18.20 -3.80
N HIS A 56 9.34 -16.93 -4.16
CA HIS A 56 10.36 -16.09 -3.52
C HIS A 56 10.06 -15.86 -2.03
N GLY A 57 8.79 -15.69 -1.66
CA GLY A 57 8.36 -15.58 -0.27
C GLY A 57 8.65 -16.85 0.54
N GLU A 58 8.25 -18.02 0.04
CA GLU A 58 8.49 -19.31 0.68
C GLU A 58 10.00 -19.59 0.87
N GLN A 59 10.83 -19.28 -0.15
CA GLN A 59 12.29 -19.41 -0.05
C GLN A 59 12.89 -18.48 1.00
N LEU A 60 12.50 -17.20 0.98
CA LEU A 60 13.00 -16.22 1.96
C LEU A 60 12.54 -16.53 3.37
N LEU A 61 11.30 -17.02 3.55
CA LEU A 61 10.80 -17.47 4.84
C LEU A 61 11.68 -18.59 5.39
N ALA A 62 11.98 -19.62 4.58
CA ALA A 62 12.86 -20.70 5.00
C ALA A 62 14.27 -20.21 5.36
N GLU A 63 14.81 -19.24 4.61
CA GLU A 63 16.10 -18.60 4.93
C GLU A 63 16.05 -17.87 6.27
N MET A 64 15.02 -17.03 6.50
CA MET A 64 14.84 -16.27 7.74
C MET A 64 14.69 -17.19 8.95
N GLN A 65 13.92 -18.29 8.82
CA GLN A 65 13.71 -19.28 9.88
C GLN A 65 14.98 -20.08 10.20
N SER A 66 15.84 -20.31 9.21
CA SER A 66 17.07 -21.09 9.41
C SER A 66 18.14 -20.38 10.25
N GLY A 67 17.94 -19.10 10.63
CA GLY A 67 18.92 -18.28 11.34
C GLY A 67 20.20 -18.01 10.53
N ARG A 68 20.30 -18.54 9.31
CA ARG A 68 21.35 -18.20 8.36
C ARG A 68 20.97 -16.82 7.82
N GLU A 69 21.51 -15.78 8.45
CA GLU A 69 21.61 -14.49 7.77
C GLU A 69 22.40 -14.74 6.48
N SER A 70 21.67 -14.95 5.39
CA SER A 70 22.26 -15.03 4.07
C SER A 70 22.97 -13.71 3.85
N ARG A 71 24.31 -13.74 3.99
CA ARG A 71 25.20 -12.71 3.45
C ARG A 71 24.62 -12.31 2.10
N PRO A 72 24.52 -11.01 1.78
CA PRO A 72 23.97 -10.57 0.50
C PRO A 72 24.78 -11.24 -0.60
N ARG A 73 24.32 -12.40 -1.10
CA ARG A 73 24.77 -12.96 -2.35
C ARG A 73 24.55 -11.80 -3.29
N ARG A 74 25.62 -11.29 -3.92
CA ARG A 74 25.54 -10.23 -4.93
C ARG A 74 24.42 -10.64 -5.86
N ASP A 75 23.24 -10.08 -5.63
CA ASP A 75 22.03 -10.62 -6.19
C ASP A 75 22.08 -10.12 -7.62
N ALA A 76 22.47 -11.00 -8.54
CA ALA A 76 22.61 -10.64 -9.94
C ALA A 76 21.31 -9.99 -10.45
N SER A 77 20.16 -10.36 -9.87
CA SER A 77 18.87 -9.72 -10.13
C SER A 77 18.80 -8.28 -9.59
N ALA A 78 19.31 -7.98 -8.40
CA ALA A 78 19.39 -6.60 -7.90
C ALA A 78 20.35 -5.74 -8.73
N LEU A 79 21.50 -6.29 -9.15
CA LEU A 79 22.43 -5.61 -10.05
C LEU A 79 21.80 -5.37 -11.42
N ALA A 80 21.16 -6.38 -12.01
CA ALA A 80 20.45 -6.25 -13.28
C ALA A 80 19.29 -5.26 -13.18
N GLY A 81 18.53 -5.26 -12.07
CA GLY A 81 17.47 -4.29 -11.81
C GLY A 81 18.01 -2.86 -11.69
N THR A 82 19.16 -2.69 -11.02
CA THR A 82 19.85 -1.40 -10.93
C THR A 82 20.36 -0.94 -12.30
N ALA A 83 20.99 -1.84 -13.08
CA ALA A 83 21.44 -1.54 -14.43
C ALA A 83 20.26 -1.15 -15.34
N LEU A 84 19.14 -1.87 -15.28
CA LEU A 84 17.93 -1.55 -16.03
C LEU A 84 17.34 -0.19 -15.61
N ALA A 85 17.31 0.12 -14.31
CA ALA A 85 16.88 1.42 -13.82
C ALA A 85 17.81 2.56 -14.31
N LEU A 86 19.13 2.33 -14.32
CA LEU A 86 20.09 3.28 -14.89
C LEU A 86 19.89 3.46 -16.40
N THR A 87 19.55 2.41 -17.14
CA THR A 87 19.20 2.51 -18.57
C THR A 87 17.96 3.36 -18.78
N VAL A 88 16.91 3.20 -17.95
CA VAL A 88 15.71 4.05 -18.01
C VAL A 88 16.06 5.53 -17.85
N HIS A 89 16.85 5.87 -16.83
CA HIS A 89 17.32 7.25 -16.62
C HIS A 89 18.26 7.72 -17.72
N GLY A 90 19.11 6.83 -18.23
CA GLY A 90 20.04 7.08 -19.33
C GLY A 90 19.34 7.45 -20.63
N VAL A 91 18.19 6.84 -20.93
CA VAL A 91 17.35 7.22 -22.08
C VAL A 91 16.86 8.66 -21.95
N THR A 92 16.34 9.05 -20.79
CA THR A 92 15.91 10.45 -20.57
C THR A 92 17.09 11.42 -20.67
N LEU A 93 18.25 11.07 -20.13
CA LEU A 93 19.46 11.88 -20.24
C LEU A 93 19.94 12.01 -21.69
N ALA A 94 19.93 10.91 -22.46
CA ALA A 94 20.31 10.91 -23.87
C ALA A 94 19.38 11.80 -24.72
N LEU A 95 18.07 11.78 -24.44
CA LEU A 95 17.12 12.68 -25.09
C LEU A 95 17.40 14.15 -24.76
N ALA A 96 17.72 14.47 -23.50
CA ALA A 96 18.05 15.83 -23.09
C ALA A 96 19.35 16.32 -23.75
N VAL A 97 20.42 15.54 -23.66
CA VAL A 97 21.73 15.86 -24.25
C VAL A 97 21.64 15.93 -25.77
N GLY A 98 20.98 14.97 -26.41
CA GLY A 98 20.74 14.96 -27.85
C GLY A 98 19.90 16.14 -28.31
N GLY A 99 18.87 16.52 -27.55
CA GLY A 99 18.07 17.72 -27.81
C GLY A 99 18.89 19.00 -27.77
N VAL A 100 19.72 19.20 -26.74
CA VAL A 100 20.65 20.34 -26.65
C VAL A 100 21.64 20.32 -27.82
N TRP A 101 22.24 19.17 -28.10
CA TRP A 101 23.18 19.00 -29.22
C TRP A 101 22.56 19.37 -30.55
N CYS A 102 21.34 18.93 -30.84
CA CYS A 102 20.62 19.28 -32.06
C CYS A 102 20.37 20.79 -32.20
N VAL A 103 20.04 21.47 -31.11
CA VAL A 103 19.86 22.94 -31.12
C VAL A 103 21.19 23.65 -31.40
N VAL A 104 22.26 23.23 -30.74
CA VAL A 104 23.57 23.90 -30.84
C VAL A 104 24.26 23.61 -32.17
N ALA A 105 24.35 22.33 -32.57
CA ALA A 105 25.05 21.91 -33.78
C ALA A 105 24.23 22.10 -35.06
N GLY A 106 22.89 22.08 -34.96
CA GLY A 106 21.96 22.25 -36.08
C GLY A 106 21.34 23.64 -36.17
N TRP A 107 22.02 24.65 -35.61
CA TRP A 107 21.57 26.04 -35.61
C TRP A 107 21.30 26.55 -37.03
N GLY A 108 20.11 27.11 -37.27
CA GLY A 108 19.67 27.58 -38.59
C GLY A 108 19.10 26.50 -39.52
N GLY A 109 18.97 25.25 -39.07
CA GLY A 109 18.41 24.15 -39.86
C GLY A 109 17.41 23.27 -39.09
N VAL A 110 17.23 22.02 -39.55
CA VAL A 110 16.29 21.04 -38.95
C VAL A 110 16.57 20.73 -37.47
N GLY A 111 17.79 20.99 -36.98
CA GLY A 111 18.14 20.86 -35.56
C GLY A 111 17.36 21.81 -34.65
N MET A 112 16.89 22.95 -35.15
CA MET A 112 16.04 23.89 -34.41
C MET A 112 14.60 23.38 -34.19
N VAL A 113 14.17 22.38 -34.97
CA VAL A 113 12.86 21.72 -34.76
C VAL A 113 13.04 20.42 -33.98
N ALA A 114 14.00 19.59 -34.37
CA ALA A 114 14.28 18.32 -33.71
C ALA A 114 14.73 18.50 -32.25
N GLY A 115 15.58 19.50 -31.98
CA GLY A 115 16.11 19.78 -30.66
C GLY A 115 15.02 20.05 -29.61
N PRO A 116 14.13 21.04 -29.82
CA PRO A 116 13.02 21.30 -28.91
C PRO A 116 12.08 20.11 -28.73
N VAL A 117 11.80 19.34 -29.80
CA VAL A 117 10.98 18.12 -29.69
C VAL A 117 11.61 17.11 -28.74
N LEU A 118 12.91 16.85 -28.87
CA LEU A 118 13.66 15.96 -27.98
C LEU A 118 13.69 16.48 -26.53
N LEU A 119 13.83 17.80 -26.34
CA LEU A 119 13.79 18.43 -25.02
C LEU A 119 12.42 18.35 -24.36
N VAL A 120 11.34 18.55 -25.10
CA VAL A 120 9.96 18.37 -24.61
C VAL A 120 9.73 16.91 -24.23
N LEU A 121 10.21 15.96 -25.04
CA LEU A 121 10.12 14.55 -24.72
C LEU A 121 10.94 14.20 -23.46
N ALA A 122 12.17 14.70 -23.35
CA ALA A 122 13.00 14.52 -22.16
C ALA A 122 12.31 15.08 -20.91
N TRP A 123 11.72 16.27 -20.99
CA TRP A 123 10.98 16.88 -19.88
C TRP A 123 9.69 16.12 -19.53
N ALA A 124 8.99 15.57 -20.53
CA ALA A 124 7.80 14.76 -20.33
C ALA A 124 8.14 13.43 -19.63
N LEU A 125 9.28 12.83 -19.98
CA LEU A 125 9.74 11.54 -19.50
C LEU A 125 10.56 11.62 -18.20
N ALA A 126 11.11 12.78 -17.84
CA ALA A 126 11.99 12.94 -16.69
C ALA A 126 11.35 12.51 -15.36
N PRO A 127 12.12 11.87 -14.46
CA PRO A 127 11.64 11.53 -13.12
C PRO A 127 11.23 12.81 -12.38
N ARG A 128 9.97 12.88 -11.96
CA ARG A 128 9.44 14.04 -11.25
C ARG A 128 9.53 13.84 -9.74
N ALA A 129 9.97 14.89 -9.04
CA ALA A 129 9.79 14.96 -7.60
C ALA A 129 8.29 15.03 -7.29
N ARG A 130 7.82 14.18 -6.39
CA ARG A 130 6.42 14.20 -5.93
C ARG A 130 6.15 15.54 -5.25
N ARG A 131 5.00 16.14 -5.54
CA ARG A 131 4.49 17.32 -4.84
C ARG A 131 3.64 16.88 -3.65
N LEU A 132 3.42 17.78 -2.71
CA LEU A 132 2.41 17.53 -1.68
C LEU A 132 1.02 17.43 -2.37
N PRO A 133 0.12 16.56 -1.88
CA PRO A 133 -1.23 16.52 -2.39
C PRO A 133 -1.94 17.84 -2.05
N ASP A 134 -2.54 18.47 -3.05
CA ASP A 134 -3.25 19.74 -2.91
C ASP A 134 -4.71 19.52 -2.44
N ASP A 135 -5.18 18.28 -2.54
CA ASP A 135 -6.55 17.86 -2.33
C ASP A 135 -6.70 17.02 -1.07
N GLN A 136 -5.83 17.14 -0.06
CA GLN A 136 -5.85 16.34 1.18
C GLN A 136 -5.51 17.22 2.39
N PRO A 137 -6.10 17.01 3.59
CA PRO A 137 -5.63 17.62 4.82
C PRO A 137 -4.14 17.35 5.03
N LEU A 138 -3.36 18.42 5.14
CA LEU A 138 -1.94 18.38 5.46
C LEU A 138 -1.76 18.88 6.89
N LEU A 139 -1.10 18.06 7.70
CA LEU A 139 -0.72 18.38 9.06
C LEU A 139 0.79 18.59 9.11
N PHE A 140 1.17 19.73 9.68
CA PHE A 140 2.53 20.04 10.08
C PHE A 140 2.69 19.84 11.58
N ARG A 141 3.93 19.92 12.05
CA ARG A 141 4.29 19.66 13.45
C ARG A 141 3.54 20.54 14.46
N ALA A 142 3.13 21.74 14.06
CA ALA A 142 2.35 22.65 14.89
C ALA A 142 0.87 22.25 14.99
N ASP A 143 0.34 21.56 13.97
CA ASP A 143 -1.07 21.16 13.90
C ASP A 143 -1.33 19.88 14.72
N ALA A 144 -0.35 18.96 14.74
CA ALA A 144 -0.47 17.67 15.41
C ALA A 144 0.80 17.28 16.20
N PRO A 145 1.19 18.07 17.24
CA PRO A 145 2.47 17.88 17.92
C PRO A 145 2.64 16.50 18.57
N GLU A 146 1.59 15.91 19.15
CA GLU A 146 1.67 14.59 19.77
C GLU A 146 1.77 13.47 18.74
N LEU A 147 1.06 13.59 17.61
CA LEU A 147 1.18 12.64 16.51
C LEU A 147 2.59 12.66 15.93
N PHE A 148 3.16 13.84 15.68
CA PHE A 148 4.54 13.96 15.21
C PHE A 148 5.54 13.44 16.25
N ALA A 149 5.32 13.69 17.54
CA ALA A 149 6.16 13.12 18.58
C ALA A 149 6.08 11.58 18.59
N LEU A 150 4.92 10.99 18.31
CA LEU A 150 4.76 9.53 18.25
C LEU A 150 5.51 8.97 17.05
N VAL A 151 5.35 9.61 15.89
CA VAL A 151 6.07 9.23 14.66
C VAL A 151 7.58 9.31 14.86
N ASP A 152 8.07 10.34 15.56
CA ASP A 152 9.50 10.50 15.82
C ASP A 152 10.04 9.45 16.80
N GLU A 153 9.29 9.14 17.87
CA GLU A 153 9.65 8.07 18.80
C GLU A 153 9.70 6.70 18.11
N VAL A 154 8.72 6.41 17.24
CA VAL A 154 8.73 5.19 16.43
C VAL A 154 9.90 5.21 15.43
N ALA A 155 10.20 6.35 14.81
CA ALA A 155 11.32 6.48 13.90
C ALA A 155 12.66 6.22 14.60
N ASP A 156 12.83 6.72 15.82
CA ASP A 156 14.01 6.47 16.66
C ASP A 156 14.14 4.99 17.01
N ALA A 157 13.03 4.33 17.41
CA ALA A 157 13.02 2.89 17.71
C ALA A 157 13.32 2.02 16.47
N VAL A 158 12.88 2.44 15.29
CA VAL A 158 13.18 1.79 14.00
C VAL A 158 14.62 2.08 13.53
N GLY A 159 15.21 3.20 13.93
CA GLY A 159 16.55 3.64 13.48
C GLY A 159 16.51 4.47 12.19
N THR A 160 15.50 5.33 12.02
CA THR A 160 15.35 6.21 10.86
C THR A 160 14.94 7.63 11.28
N ARG A 161 14.88 8.56 10.32
CA ARG A 161 14.42 9.93 10.58
C ARG A 161 12.89 10.01 10.63
N GLY A 162 12.36 10.96 11.39
CA GLY A 162 10.94 11.31 11.36
C GLY A 162 10.42 11.82 10.00
N VAL A 163 9.15 12.20 9.97
CA VAL A 163 8.48 12.78 8.79
C VAL A 163 8.35 14.30 8.90
N HIS A 164 8.18 14.97 7.77
CA HIS A 164 8.08 16.44 7.72
C HIS A 164 6.64 16.91 7.63
N VAL A 165 5.77 16.11 7.02
CA VAL A 165 4.35 16.39 6.78
C VAL A 165 3.59 15.08 6.94
N ILE A 166 2.36 15.17 7.44
CA ILE A 166 1.40 14.06 7.46
C ILE A 166 0.21 14.48 6.58
N ALA A 167 -0.07 13.74 5.52
CA ALA A 167 -1.31 13.86 4.75
C ALA A 167 -2.32 12.85 5.29
N VAL A 168 -3.58 13.25 5.45
CA VAL A 168 -4.66 12.35 5.88
C VAL A 168 -5.63 12.15 4.72
N ASP A 169 -5.91 10.90 4.35
CA ASP A 169 -6.78 10.59 3.22
C ASP A 169 -7.84 9.53 3.53
N GLY A 170 -8.67 9.23 2.53
CA GLY A 170 -9.76 8.25 2.64
C GLY A 170 -9.37 6.82 2.28
N SER A 171 -8.08 6.53 2.07
CA SER A 171 -7.62 5.18 1.73
C SER A 171 -7.66 4.26 2.93
N ILE A 172 -7.82 2.95 2.72
CA ILE A 172 -7.69 1.95 3.79
C ILE A 172 -6.23 1.47 3.80
N ASN A 173 -5.30 2.41 3.96
CA ASN A 173 -3.87 2.15 3.87
C ASN A 173 -3.06 3.19 4.68
N ALA A 174 -1.76 2.99 4.82
CA ALA A 174 -0.82 4.04 5.15
C ALA A 174 0.44 3.85 4.30
N CYS A 175 1.19 4.92 4.05
CA CYS A 175 2.50 4.80 3.43
C CYS A 175 3.41 5.98 3.77
N VAL A 176 4.73 5.76 3.78
CA VAL A 176 5.69 6.87 3.83
C VAL A 176 6.35 7.03 2.46
N THR A 177 6.27 8.24 1.90
CA THR A 177 6.88 8.60 0.62
C THR A 177 7.80 9.83 0.76
N THR A 178 8.51 10.18 -0.32
CA THR A 178 9.34 11.38 -0.39
C THR A 178 8.76 12.42 -1.33
N TYR A 179 8.85 13.69 -0.97
CA TYR A 179 8.38 14.82 -1.77
C TYR A 179 9.45 15.92 -1.91
N GLY A 180 9.31 16.71 -2.98
CA GLY A 180 10.20 17.81 -3.32
C GLY A 180 11.62 17.37 -3.71
N VAL A 181 12.40 18.32 -4.20
CA VAL A 181 13.78 18.07 -4.66
C VAL A 181 14.75 17.71 -3.53
N ARG A 182 14.42 18.10 -2.29
CA ARG A 182 15.19 17.77 -1.08
C ARG A 182 14.87 16.38 -0.52
N GLY A 183 13.92 15.65 -1.11
CA GLY A 183 13.53 14.32 -0.65
C GLY A 183 12.98 14.29 0.78
N ARG A 184 12.18 15.30 1.15
CA ARG A 184 11.53 15.35 2.48
C ARG A 184 10.50 14.22 2.60
N ARG A 185 10.30 13.71 3.81
CA ARG A 185 9.39 12.57 4.06
C ARG A 185 7.97 13.04 4.32
N LEU A 186 7.01 12.36 3.70
CA LEU A 186 5.57 12.54 3.85
C LEU A 186 4.98 11.21 4.31
N LEU A 187 4.29 11.19 5.44
CA LEU A 187 3.42 10.08 5.82
C LEU A 187 2.03 10.35 5.25
N VAL A 188 1.50 9.44 4.44
CA VAL A 188 0.09 9.42 4.05
C VAL A 188 -0.63 8.44 4.96
N LEU A 189 -1.61 8.95 5.71
CA LEU A 189 -2.35 8.20 6.70
C LEU A 189 -3.81 8.07 6.27
N GLY A 190 -4.22 6.86 5.91
CA GLY A 190 -5.60 6.55 5.58
C GLY A 190 -6.45 6.51 6.85
N MET A 191 -7.37 7.47 6.96
CA MET A 191 -8.23 7.63 8.13
C MET A 191 -9.07 6.38 8.45
N PRO A 192 -9.69 5.69 7.46
CA PRO A 192 -10.43 4.46 7.74
C PRO A 192 -9.59 3.35 8.38
N LEU A 193 -8.33 3.18 7.96
CA LEU A 193 -7.45 2.20 8.57
C LEU A 193 -7.09 2.65 9.99
N TRP A 194 -6.68 3.91 10.18
CA TRP A 194 -6.31 4.43 11.49
C TRP A 194 -7.42 4.31 12.55
N GLU A 195 -8.68 4.59 12.18
CA GLU A 195 -9.82 4.52 13.12
C GLU A 195 -10.06 3.11 13.66
N VAL A 196 -9.89 2.07 12.84
CA VAL A 196 -10.18 0.68 13.24
C VAL A 196 -9.05 0.01 14.02
N LEU A 197 -7.85 0.61 14.02
CA LEU A 197 -6.68 0.07 14.71
C LEU A 197 -6.65 0.50 16.19
N THR A 198 -6.22 -0.42 17.05
CA THR A 198 -5.88 -0.13 18.45
C THR A 198 -4.65 0.78 18.52
N PRO A 199 -4.39 1.45 19.66
CA PRO A 199 -3.17 2.24 19.83
C PRO A 199 -1.87 1.45 19.59
N GLY A 200 -1.81 0.17 19.98
CA GLY A 200 -0.64 -0.68 19.72
C GLY A 200 -0.50 -1.04 18.24
N GLU A 201 -1.59 -1.41 17.58
CA GLU A 201 -1.63 -1.67 16.13
C GLU A 201 -1.24 -0.43 15.31
N ARG A 202 -1.59 0.77 15.76
CA ARG A 202 -1.17 2.05 15.15
C ARG A 202 0.35 2.24 15.22
N ILE A 203 0.97 1.92 16.37
CA ILE A 203 2.43 1.95 16.53
C ILE A 203 3.08 0.89 15.62
N ALA A 204 2.48 -0.30 15.50
CA ALA A 204 2.96 -1.34 14.60
C ALA A 204 2.91 -0.89 13.14
N LEU A 205 1.82 -0.23 12.72
CA LEU A 205 1.65 0.32 11.38
C LEU A 205 2.72 1.36 11.09
N LEU A 206 2.91 2.34 11.98
CA LEU A 206 3.96 3.36 11.82
C LEU A 206 5.36 2.74 11.78
N GLY A 207 5.63 1.75 12.63
CA GLY A 207 6.91 1.03 12.65
C GLY A 207 7.19 0.32 11.34
N HIS A 208 6.18 -0.33 10.76
CA HIS A 208 6.26 -0.97 9.44
C HIS A 208 6.57 0.05 8.34
N GLU A 209 5.79 1.14 8.24
CA GLU A 209 5.97 2.13 7.18
C GLU A 209 7.32 2.86 7.24
N LEU A 210 7.80 3.16 8.45
CA LEU A 210 9.10 3.80 8.66
C LEU A 210 10.28 2.85 8.41
N ALA A 211 10.09 1.54 8.62
CA ALA A 211 11.14 0.54 8.46
C ALA A 211 11.67 0.42 7.02
N HIS A 212 10.85 0.72 6.01
CA HIS A 212 11.31 0.78 4.61
C HIS A 212 12.47 1.76 4.41
N TYR A 213 12.55 2.82 5.22
CA TYR A 213 13.62 3.81 5.16
C TYR A 213 14.85 3.42 6.00
N ALA A 214 14.70 2.61 7.04
CA ALA A 214 15.82 2.08 7.82
C ALA A 214 16.55 0.95 7.07
N ASN A 215 15.79 0.08 6.41
CA ASN A 215 16.32 -1.12 5.75
C ASN A 215 16.94 -0.84 4.37
N GLY A 216 16.93 0.41 3.89
CA GLY A 216 17.47 0.77 2.58
C GLY A 216 16.73 0.09 1.43
N ASP A 217 15.40 0.05 1.50
CA ASP A 217 14.57 -0.60 0.49
C ASP A 217 14.85 -0.04 -0.91
N THR A 218 15.40 -0.89 -1.77
CA THR A 218 15.78 -0.56 -3.15
C THR A 218 14.62 0.02 -3.96
N ARG A 219 13.38 -0.43 -3.73
CA ARG A 219 12.19 0.06 -4.45
C ARG A 219 11.73 1.43 -3.95
N ASN A 220 12.14 1.81 -2.75
CA ASN A 220 11.97 3.15 -2.22
C ASN A 220 13.19 4.06 -2.45
N GLY A 221 14.28 3.50 -2.99
CA GLY A 221 15.51 4.21 -3.32
C GLY A 221 15.40 5.18 -4.51
N LEU A 222 16.39 6.07 -4.62
CA LEU A 222 16.42 7.12 -5.65
C LEU A 222 16.62 6.61 -7.07
N VAL A 223 17.31 5.48 -7.28
CA VAL A 223 17.60 4.95 -8.62
C VAL A 223 16.47 4.03 -9.10
N VAL A 224 16.31 2.89 -8.43
CA VAL A 224 15.33 1.87 -8.80
C VAL A 224 13.90 2.36 -8.54
N GLY A 225 13.63 2.95 -7.39
CA GLY A 225 12.30 3.46 -7.05
C GLY A 225 11.82 4.57 -7.98
N SER A 226 12.70 5.51 -8.35
CA SER A 226 12.32 6.54 -9.33
C SER A 226 12.10 5.95 -10.72
N ALA A 227 12.89 4.97 -11.15
CA ALA A 227 12.67 4.28 -12.42
C ALA A 227 11.31 3.55 -12.43
N ILE A 228 10.96 2.81 -11.38
CA ILE A 228 9.64 2.16 -11.25
C ILE A 228 8.52 3.20 -11.35
N ARG A 229 8.62 4.32 -10.62
CA ARG A 229 7.61 5.39 -10.65
C ARG A 229 7.50 6.03 -12.04
N THR A 230 8.63 6.31 -12.69
CA THR A 230 8.69 6.84 -14.05
C THR A 230 8.03 5.88 -15.03
N MET A 231 8.36 4.59 -14.99
CA MET A 231 7.76 3.57 -15.85
C MET A 231 6.26 3.40 -15.60
N ALA A 232 5.82 3.45 -14.34
CA ALA A 232 4.41 3.40 -13.98
C ALA A 232 3.64 4.62 -14.51
N LEU A 233 4.23 5.83 -14.38
CA LEU A 233 3.68 7.05 -14.95
C LEU A 233 3.55 6.94 -16.47
N TRP A 234 4.60 6.52 -17.18
CA TRP A 234 4.56 6.35 -18.63
C TRP A 234 3.51 5.32 -19.04
N HIS A 235 3.41 4.21 -18.32
CA HIS A 235 2.39 3.18 -18.58
C HIS A 235 0.96 3.72 -18.39
N GLN A 236 0.75 4.59 -17.40
CA GLN A 236 -0.54 5.25 -17.16
C GLN A 236 -0.85 6.29 -18.24
N THR A 237 0.14 7.09 -18.64
CA THR A 237 0.00 8.10 -19.71
C THR A 237 -0.29 7.45 -21.06
N LEU A 238 0.27 6.27 -21.33
CA LEU A 238 0.02 5.47 -22.54
C LEU A 238 -1.23 4.57 -22.42
N ARG A 239 -2.20 4.93 -21.57
CA ARG A 239 -3.50 4.26 -21.54
C ARG A 239 -4.33 4.66 -22.78
N PRO A 240 -4.99 3.70 -23.46
CA PRO A 240 -5.76 4.04 -24.65
C PRO A 240 -7.00 4.81 -24.23
N PHE A 241 -7.46 5.71 -25.10
CA PHE A 241 -8.77 6.33 -24.92
C PHE A 241 -9.85 5.25 -24.98
N ALA A 242 -10.75 5.22 -23.98
CA ALA A 242 -11.78 4.20 -23.87
C ALA A 242 -12.86 4.32 -24.96
N HIS A 243 -13.11 5.54 -25.43
CA HIS A 243 -14.06 5.85 -26.51
C HIS A 243 -13.39 6.76 -27.55
N PRO A 244 -12.47 6.22 -28.38
CA PRO A 244 -11.67 7.03 -29.28
C PRO A 244 -12.48 7.49 -30.49
N SER A 245 -12.30 8.74 -30.89
CA SER A 245 -12.56 9.20 -32.26
C SER A 245 -11.63 8.51 -33.28
N ALA A 246 -11.89 8.67 -34.58
CA ALA A 246 -11.06 8.08 -35.63
C ALA A 246 -9.57 8.51 -35.53
N MET A 247 -9.31 9.77 -35.17
CA MET A 247 -7.96 10.29 -34.96
C MET A 247 -7.31 9.67 -33.71
N GLU A 248 -8.04 9.59 -32.60
CA GLU A 248 -7.55 8.96 -31.36
C GLU A 248 -7.33 7.46 -31.51
N MET A 249 -8.04 6.80 -32.42
CA MET A 249 -7.81 5.40 -32.76
C MET A 249 -6.46 5.21 -33.47
N LEU A 250 -6.09 6.11 -34.39
CA LEU A 250 -4.75 6.11 -35.00
C LEU A 250 -3.66 6.36 -33.95
N VAL A 251 -3.90 7.29 -33.02
CA VAL A 251 -2.99 7.55 -31.89
C VAL A 251 -2.85 6.32 -30.99
N ASN A 252 -3.96 5.64 -30.67
CA ASN A 252 -3.96 4.41 -29.89
C ASN A 252 -3.10 3.33 -30.57
N VAL A 253 -3.22 3.14 -31.89
CA VAL A 253 -2.42 2.19 -32.68
C VAL A 253 -0.93 2.56 -32.61
N PHE A 254 -0.60 3.84 -32.74
CA PHE A 254 0.79 4.33 -32.68
C PHE A 254 1.45 4.06 -31.32
N TYR A 255 0.69 4.14 -30.22
CA TYR A 255 1.21 3.90 -28.87
C TYR A 255 1.22 2.43 -28.43
N VAL A 256 0.68 1.48 -29.21
CA VAL A 256 0.68 0.05 -28.82
C VAL A 256 2.09 -0.47 -28.55
N VAL A 257 3.03 -0.25 -29.48
CA VAL A 257 4.40 -0.76 -29.35
C VAL A 257 5.14 -0.08 -28.18
N PRO A 258 5.17 1.27 -28.06
CA PRO A 258 5.74 1.94 -26.89
C PRO A 258 5.14 1.46 -25.57
N ARG A 259 3.81 1.30 -25.50
CA ARG A 259 3.11 0.83 -24.31
C ARG A 259 3.53 -0.58 -23.92
N LEU A 260 3.60 -1.50 -24.88
CA LEU A 260 4.03 -2.88 -24.62
C LEU A 260 5.48 -2.92 -24.13
N LEU A 261 6.36 -2.12 -24.72
CA LEU A 261 7.75 -2.00 -24.27
C LEU A 261 7.83 -1.46 -22.84
N VAL A 262 7.13 -0.36 -22.55
CA VAL A 262 7.08 0.24 -21.22
C VAL A 262 6.54 -0.75 -20.19
N HIS A 263 5.45 -1.45 -20.52
CA HIS A 263 4.89 -2.48 -19.67
C HIS A 263 5.87 -3.63 -19.43
N ALA A 264 6.54 -4.12 -20.48
CA ALA A 264 7.50 -5.22 -20.38
C ALA A 264 8.71 -4.85 -19.49
N VAL A 265 9.25 -3.64 -19.66
CA VAL A 265 10.36 -3.13 -18.84
C VAL A 265 9.92 -2.92 -17.39
N LEU A 266 8.71 -2.38 -17.15
CA LEU A 266 8.16 -2.22 -15.80
C LEU A 266 8.01 -3.58 -15.10
N VAL A 267 7.40 -4.55 -15.78
CA VAL A 267 7.24 -5.92 -15.28
C VAL A 267 8.60 -6.56 -15.00
N LEU A 268 9.57 -6.41 -15.90
CA LEU A 268 10.92 -6.94 -15.70
C LEU A 268 11.61 -6.31 -14.49
N LEU A 269 11.51 -4.99 -14.32
CA LEU A 269 12.09 -4.27 -13.19
C LEU A 269 11.46 -4.70 -11.86
N VAL A 270 10.13 -4.87 -11.82
CA VAL A 270 9.42 -5.40 -10.66
C VAL A 270 9.86 -6.84 -10.35
N ARG A 271 9.99 -7.71 -11.36
CA ARG A 271 10.44 -9.09 -11.18
C ARG A 271 11.87 -9.18 -10.64
N LEU A 272 12.80 -8.43 -11.22
CA LEU A 272 14.20 -8.39 -10.80
C LEU A 272 14.38 -7.88 -9.37
N THR A 273 13.46 -7.02 -8.91
CA THR A 273 13.50 -6.42 -7.57
C THR A 273 12.55 -7.12 -6.58
N SER A 274 11.82 -8.16 -7.00
CA SER A 274 10.79 -8.81 -6.19
C SER A 274 11.33 -9.44 -4.91
N ARG A 275 12.45 -10.16 -5.00
CA ARG A 275 13.09 -10.78 -3.85
C ARG A 275 13.57 -9.74 -2.83
N ALA A 276 14.17 -8.65 -3.31
CA ALA A 276 14.59 -7.55 -2.45
C ALA A 276 13.41 -6.86 -1.76
N GLY A 277 12.30 -6.64 -2.50
CA GLY A 277 11.05 -6.11 -1.94
C GLY A 277 10.47 -7.02 -0.86
N ILE A 278 10.32 -8.32 -1.13
CA ILE A 278 9.80 -9.28 -0.14
C ILE A 278 10.67 -9.35 1.11
N ARG A 279 12.00 -9.27 0.95
CA ARG A 279 12.91 -9.20 2.10
C ARG A 279 12.69 -7.91 2.90
N ALA A 280 12.50 -6.77 2.25
CA ALA A 280 12.24 -5.50 2.92
C ALA A 280 10.96 -5.57 3.76
N GLU A 281 9.93 -6.24 3.26
CA GLU A 281 8.65 -6.47 3.96
C GLU A 281 8.83 -7.31 5.23
N TYR A 282 9.54 -8.45 5.15
CA TYR A 282 9.81 -9.27 6.33
C TYR A 282 10.67 -8.54 7.37
N LEU A 283 11.62 -7.71 6.92
CA LEU A 283 12.40 -6.87 7.83
C LEU A 283 11.57 -5.73 8.43
N ALA A 284 10.64 -5.17 7.67
CA ALA A 284 9.70 -4.16 8.16
C ALA A 284 8.75 -4.74 9.21
N ASP A 285 8.24 -5.96 9.00
CA ASP A 285 7.42 -6.68 9.98
C ASP A 285 8.18 -6.96 11.28
N ARG A 286 9.45 -7.36 11.19
CA ARG A 286 10.30 -7.55 12.37
C ARG A 286 10.55 -6.24 13.14
N LEU A 287 10.73 -5.13 12.43
CA LEU A 287 10.89 -3.82 13.06
C LEU A 287 9.58 -3.32 13.67
N ALA A 288 8.44 -3.53 13.01
CA ALA A 288 7.12 -3.27 13.56
C ALA A 288 6.87 -4.07 14.87
N ALA A 289 7.28 -5.34 14.91
CA ALA A 289 7.20 -6.14 16.14
C ALA A 289 8.16 -5.62 17.23
N ARG A 290 9.35 -5.15 16.88
CA ARG A 290 10.25 -4.53 17.87
C ARG A 290 9.70 -3.21 18.41
N THR A 291 9.00 -2.42 17.59
CA THR A 291 8.43 -1.15 18.03
C THR A 291 7.17 -1.34 18.87
N ALA A 292 6.25 -2.20 18.43
CA ALA A 292 4.90 -2.32 19.02
C ALA A 292 4.61 -3.64 19.74
N SER A 293 5.56 -4.58 19.76
CA SER A 293 5.42 -6.01 20.10
C SER A 293 5.01 -6.93 18.95
N THR A 294 5.40 -8.20 19.04
CA THR A 294 4.99 -9.25 18.10
C THR A 294 3.47 -9.43 18.05
N GLN A 295 2.79 -9.26 19.18
CA GLN A 295 1.34 -9.42 19.26
C GLN A 295 0.61 -8.32 18.49
N GLU A 296 0.97 -7.05 18.70
CA GLU A 296 0.35 -5.92 18.00
C GLU A 296 0.64 -5.96 16.50
N ALA A 297 1.86 -6.34 16.10
CA ALA A 297 2.22 -6.50 14.69
C ALA A 297 1.44 -7.65 14.01
N ALA A 298 1.22 -8.77 14.71
CA ALA A 298 0.38 -9.85 14.20
C ALA A 298 -1.11 -9.45 14.15
N SER A 299 -1.60 -8.73 15.16
CA SER A 299 -2.97 -8.20 15.21
C SER A 299 -3.24 -7.21 14.06
N LEU A 300 -2.28 -6.33 13.77
CA LEU A 300 -2.33 -5.46 12.59
C LEU A 300 -2.50 -6.27 11.30
N MET A 301 -1.76 -7.37 11.11
CA MET A 301 -1.94 -8.22 9.92
C MET A 301 -3.33 -8.84 9.84
N ASP A 302 -3.93 -9.18 10.99
CA ASP A 302 -5.30 -9.69 11.05
C ASP A 302 -6.31 -8.59 10.67
N ARG A 303 -6.10 -7.34 11.12
CA ARG A 303 -6.88 -6.16 10.67
C ARG A 303 -6.80 -5.93 9.16
N LEU A 304 -5.65 -6.19 8.55
CA LEU A 304 -5.47 -6.05 7.10
C LEU A 304 -6.33 -7.06 6.30
N LEU A 305 -6.66 -8.23 6.88
CA LEU A 305 -7.50 -9.24 6.21
C LEU A 305 -8.95 -8.78 6.01
N ILE A 306 -9.44 -7.86 6.84
CA ILE A 306 -10.83 -7.37 6.78
C ILE A 306 -10.97 -6.04 6.03
N THR A 307 -9.89 -5.48 5.49
CA THR A 307 -9.87 -4.20 4.76
C THR A 307 -10.86 -4.16 3.59
N ARG A 308 -11.02 -5.28 2.87
CA ARG A 308 -12.05 -5.40 1.82
C ARG A 308 -13.47 -5.22 2.37
N ALA A 309 -13.76 -5.80 3.53
CA ALA A 309 -15.05 -5.67 4.19
C ALA A 309 -15.27 -4.24 4.70
N LEU A 310 -14.23 -3.59 5.22
CA LEU A 310 -14.26 -2.16 5.57
C LEU A 310 -14.61 -1.30 4.35
N GLY A 311 -14.03 -1.60 3.18
CA GLY A 311 -14.38 -0.92 1.93
C GLY A 311 -15.84 -1.10 1.51
N VAL A 312 -16.44 -2.27 1.79
CA VAL A 312 -17.88 -2.50 1.58
C VAL A 312 -18.71 -1.64 2.54
N GLN A 313 -18.32 -1.56 3.82
CA GLN A 313 -19.01 -0.70 4.80
C GLN A 313 -18.95 0.77 4.42
N LEU A 314 -17.78 1.26 3.99
CA LEU A 314 -17.59 2.63 3.51
C LEU A 314 -18.45 2.95 2.29
N ARG A 315 -18.45 2.08 1.26
CA ARG A 315 -19.33 2.26 0.09
C ARG A 315 -20.81 2.25 0.49
N GLY A 316 -21.21 1.36 1.40
CA GLY A 316 -22.56 1.32 1.94
C GLY A 316 -22.95 2.62 2.65
N ALA A 317 -22.05 3.18 3.45
CA ALA A 317 -22.26 4.46 4.13
C ALA A 317 -22.34 5.65 3.15
N ALA A 318 -21.46 5.70 2.15
CA ALA A 318 -21.50 6.72 1.09
C ALA A 318 -22.81 6.65 0.29
N ASN A 319 -23.27 5.45 -0.07
CA ASN A 319 -24.55 5.26 -0.77
C ASN A 319 -25.75 5.71 0.05
N ARG A 320 -25.80 5.34 1.35
CA ARG A 320 -26.83 5.86 2.27
C ARG A 320 -26.76 7.38 2.38
N ALA A 321 -25.56 7.94 2.31
CA ALA A 321 -25.37 9.37 2.42
C ALA A 321 -25.84 10.15 1.21
N ALA A 322 -25.61 9.62 0.00
CA ALA A 322 -26.09 10.21 -1.25
C ALA A 322 -27.63 10.33 -1.31
N LEU A 323 -28.36 9.43 -0.63
CA LEU A 323 -29.82 9.49 -0.52
C LEU A 323 -30.33 10.61 0.42
N GLY A 324 -29.49 11.08 1.34
CA GLY A 324 -29.81 12.18 2.25
C GLY A 324 -29.27 13.50 1.69
N GLY A 325 -30.16 14.41 1.26
CA GLY A 325 -29.83 15.66 0.57
C GLY A 325 -28.83 16.62 1.27
N ARG A 326 -28.58 17.79 0.66
CA ARG A 326 -27.59 18.79 1.14
C ARG A 326 -27.93 19.32 2.52
N ARG A 327 -26.93 19.40 3.41
CA ARG A 327 -27.09 19.69 4.85
C ARG A 327 -25.94 20.51 5.44
N SER A 328 -26.15 21.04 6.65
CA SER A 328 -25.30 22.03 7.33
C SER A 328 -23.94 21.46 7.81
N ALA A 329 -23.02 22.36 8.22
CA ALA A 329 -21.69 21.98 8.70
C ALA A 329 -21.70 21.19 10.03
N ARG A 330 -22.61 21.51 10.95
CA ARG A 330 -22.76 20.78 12.24
C ARG A 330 -23.24 19.35 12.01
N GLU A 331 -24.13 19.14 11.05
CA GLU A 331 -24.56 17.81 10.62
C GLU A 331 -23.43 17.04 9.94
N ALA A 332 -22.49 17.72 9.25
CA ALA A 332 -21.35 17.05 8.64
C ALA A 332 -20.37 16.45 9.66
N ALA A 333 -20.14 17.12 10.80
CA ALA A 333 -19.31 16.58 11.88
C ALA A 333 -19.96 15.35 12.52
N ALA A 334 -21.26 15.44 12.86
CA ALA A 334 -22.00 14.31 13.42
C ALA A 334 -22.03 13.09 12.47
N ARG A 335 -22.14 13.32 11.16
CA ARG A 335 -22.08 12.23 10.16
C ARG A 335 -20.68 11.65 10.00
N ALA A 336 -19.64 12.46 10.18
CA ALA A 336 -18.27 11.95 10.23
C ALA A 336 -18.13 11.00 11.42
N ASP A 337 -18.57 11.43 12.60
CA ASP A 337 -18.57 10.57 13.80
C ASP A 337 -19.35 9.28 13.58
N GLU A 338 -20.56 9.35 13.00
CA GLU A 338 -21.38 8.18 12.67
C GLU A 338 -20.66 7.23 11.69
N LEU A 339 -20.02 7.75 10.63
CA LEU A 339 -19.27 6.95 9.66
C LEU A 339 -18.18 6.13 10.34
N TRP A 340 -17.37 6.80 11.16
CA TRP A 340 -16.24 6.18 11.83
C TRP A 340 -16.67 5.25 12.96
N GLU A 341 -17.76 5.59 13.67
CA GLU A 341 -18.38 4.71 14.68
C GLU A 341 -18.87 3.42 14.04
N VAL A 342 -19.54 3.49 12.88
CA VAL A 342 -19.97 2.29 12.14
C VAL A 342 -18.78 1.40 11.75
N LEU A 343 -17.70 1.99 11.25
CA LEU A 343 -16.49 1.24 10.89
C LEU A 343 -15.81 0.60 12.10
N THR A 344 -15.63 1.37 13.17
CA THR A 344 -14.99 0.92 14.40
C THR A 344 -15.82 -0.16 15.08
N ALA A 345 -17.14 0.02 15.15
CA ALA A 345 -18.08 -0.96 15.68
C ALA A 345 -18.08 -2.24 14.84
N TYR A 346 -18.03 -2.14 13.51
CA TYR A 346 -17.90 -3.32 12.65
C TYR A 346 -16.60 -4.07 12.96
N ALA A 347 -15.45 -3.38 12.93
CA ALA A 347 -14.14 -3.98 13.17
C ALA A 347 -14.01 -4.61 14.58
N ALA A 348 -14.60 -3.97 15.61
CA ALA A 348 -14.64 -4.51 16.96
C ALA A 348 -15.58 -5.72 17.10
N SER A 349 -16.60 -5.82 16.23
CA SER A 349 -17.59 -6.90 16.27
C SER A 349 -17.17 -8.17 15.50
N VAL A 350 -16.00 -8.17 14.84
CA VAL A 350 -15.49 -9.34 14.11
C VAL A 350 -14.95 -10.34 15.14
N PRO A 351 -15.53 -11.55 15.25
CA PRO A 351 -15.07 -12.56 16.21
C PRO A 351 -13.76 -13.21 15.77
N GLU A 352 -13.01 -13.76 16.72
CA GLU A 352 -11.74 -14.48 16.44
C GLU A 352 -11.93 -15.63 15.44
N HIS A 353 -13.08 -16.31 15.50
CA HIS A 353 -13.44 -17.37 14.54
C HIS A 353 -13.52 -16.88 13.09
N GLU A 354 -13.88 -15.61 12.86
CA GLU A 354 -13.84 -15.02 11.52
C GLU A 354 -12.41 -14.64 11.11
N TYR A 355 -11.59 -14.09 12.02
CA TYR A 355 -10.17 -13.86 11.71
C TYR A 355 -9.44 -15.16 11.39
N GLU A 356 -9.74 -16.24 12.09
CA GLU A 356 -9.21 -17.56 11.79
C GLU A 356 -9.60 -18.04 10.39
N ARG A 357 -10.87 -17.88 10.01
CA ARG A 357 -11.34 -18.16 8.65
C ARG A 357 -10.54 -17.37 7.62
N GLN A 358 -10.41 -16.07 7.83
CA GLN A 358 -9.71 -15.16 6.92
C GLN A 358 -8.23 -15.52 6.79
N ARG A 359 -7.57 -15.95 7.87
CA ARG A 359 -6.19 -16.47 7.82
C ARG A 359 -6.10 -17.74 6.96
N ARG A 360 -7.01 -18.69 7.12
CA ARG A 360 -7.01 -19.95 6.35
C ARG A 360 -7.39 -19.72 4.88
N ALA A 361 -8.45 -18.96 4.60
CA ALA A 361 -8.84 -18.57 3.25
C ALA A 361 -7.73 -17.73 2.56
N GLY A 362 -7.14 -16.79 3.30
CA GLY A 362 -6.03 -15.98 2.83
C GLY A 362 -4.76 -16.80 2.52
N ALA A 363 -4.49 -17.87 3.28
CA ALA A 363 -3.41 -18.80 2.96
C ALA A 363 -3.68 -19.58 1.66
N ARG A 364 -4.93 -20.05 1.45
CA ARG A 364 -5.34 -20.75 0.23
C ARG A 364 -5.26 -19.87 -1.01
N ARG A 365 -5.74 -18.62 -0.91
CA ARG A 365 -5.75 -17.63 -2.00
C ARG A 365 -4.41 -16.93 -2.23
N GLY A 366 -3.52 -16.96 -1.24
CA GLY A 366 -2.33 -16.11 -1.23
C GLY A 366 -2.69 -14.63 -1.11
N HIS A 367 -3.57 -14.27 -0.17
CA HIS A 367 -4.00 -12.89 0.09
C HIS A 367 -2.80 -11.94 0.20
N GLN A 368 -2.88 -10.81 -0.51
CA GLN A 368 -1.92 -9.71 -0.46
C GLN A 368 -2.70 -8.42 -0.25
N VAL A 369 -2.14 -7.50 0.55
CA VAL A 369 -2.74 -6.17 0.79
C VAL A 369 -2.84 -5.40 -0.53
N ASP A 370 -1.77 -5.47 -1.33
CA ASP A 370 -1.72 -4.99 -2.71
C ASP A 370 -0.74 -5.84 -3.53
N ALA A 371 -0.57 -5.50 -4.81
CA ALA A 371 0.30 -6.24 -5.74
C ALA A 371 1.81 -6.17 -5.41
N THR A 372 2.23 -5.31 -4.48
CA THR A 372 3.62 -5.11 -4.09
C THR A 372 4.00 -5.87 -2.82
N HIS A 373 3.02 -6.25 -2.00
CA HIS A 373 3.23 -6.99 -0.77
C HIS A 373 3.26 -8.52 -0.99
N PRO A 374 4.15 -9.25 -0.29
CA PRO A 374 4.10 -10.71 -0.23
C PRO A 374 2.79 -11.20 0.42
N PRO A 375 2.41 -12.46 0.19
CA PRO A 375 1.25 -13.04 0.83
C PRO A 375 1.26 -12.85 2.36
N THR A 376 0.17 -12.32 2.92
CA THR A 376 0.05 -11.96 4.34
C THR A 376 0.33 -13.15 5.26
N HIS A 377 -0.07 -14.37 4.87
CA HIS A 377 0.21 -15.57 5.67
C HIS A 377 1.70 -15.89 5.79
N LEU A 378 2.52 -15.62 4.75
CA LEU A 378 3.96 -15.83 4.80
C LEU A 378 4.64 -14.77 5.67
N ARG A 379 4.18 -13.50 5.58
CA ARG A 379 4.63 -12.41 6.45
C ARG A 379 4.36 -12.75 7.92
N ARG A 380 3.13 -13.15 8.24
CA ARG A 380 2.73 -13.56 9.59
C ARG A 380 3.52 -14.78 10.09
N ALA A 381 3.74 -15.78 9.24
CA ALA A 381 4.57 -16.94 9.59
C ALA A 381 6.03 -16.55 9.85
N CYS A 382 6.60 -15.63 9.06
CA CYS A 382 7.95 -15.11 9.27
C CYS A 382 8.05 -14.38 10.61
N LEU A 383 7.06 -13.53 10.91
CA LEU A 383 7.00 -12.75 12.14
C LEU A 383 6.93 -13.63 13.39
N LEU A 384 6.07 -14.67 13.36
CA LEU A 384 5.81 -15.54 14.50
C LEU A 384 6.82 -16.67 14.68
N ALA A 385 7.69 -16.93 13.69
CA ALA A 385 8.74 -17.93 13.82
C ALA A 385 9.91 -17.46 14.69
N GLY A 386 10.07 -16.15 14.90
CA GLY A 386 11.09 -15.58 15.79
C GLY A 386 10.65 -15.56 17.25
N GLU A 387 11.59 -15.22 18.14
CA GLU A 387 11.28 -14.97 19.54
C GLU A 387 10.32 -13.77 19.68
N PRO A 388 9.23 -13.90 20.48
CA PRO A 388 8.32 -12.80 20.75
C PRO A 388 9.07 -11.57 21.30
N GLN A 389 8.85 -10.42 20.67
CA GLN A 389 9.46 -9.15 21.05
C GLN A 389 8.48 -8.34 21.91
N PRO A 390 8.92 -7.73 23.03
CA PRO A 390 8.14 -6.72 23.73
C PRO A 390 8.09 -5.41 22.91
N ALA A 391 7.13 -4.55 23.24
CA ALA A 391 7.02 -3.23 22.62
C ALA A 391 8.12 -2.30 23.14
N ALA A 392 8.90 -1.71 22.23
CA ALA A 392 9.80 -0.61 22.58
C ALA A 392 9.05 0.71 22.81
N VAL A 393 7.94 0.92 22.10
CA VAL A 393 7.06 2.08 22.23
C VAL A 393 5.71 1.61 22.77
N VAL A 394 5.34 2.09 23.94
CA VAL A 394 4.11 1.67 24.63
C VAL A 394 3.03 2.74 24.46
N PRO A 395 1.80 2.37 24.05
CA PRO A 395 0.72 3.33 23.90
C PRO A 395 0.32 3.93 25.26
N GLN A 396 0.14 5.24 25.28
CA GLN A 396 -0.32 5.98 26.45
C GLN A 396 -1.73 6.54 26.18
N ALA A 397 -2.67 6.29 27.11
CA ALA A 397 -4.07 6.67 26.94
C ALA A 397 -4.25 8.19 26.72
N HIS A 398 -3.66 9.01 27.60
CA HIS A 398 -3.73 10.48 27.48
C HIS A 398 -3.18 11.00 26.14
N ARG A 399 -2.13 10.37 25.62
CA ARG A 399 -1.51 10.75 24.35
C ARG A 399 -2.39 10.34 23.18
N THR A 400 -3.02 9.17 23.26
CA THR A 400 -3.97 8.68 22.25
C THR A 400 -5.18 9.62 22.14
N GLU A 401 -5.71 10.10 23.26
CA GLU A 401 -6.79 11.09 23.28
C GLU A 401 -6.38 12.42 22.64
N ARG A 402 -5.16 12.91 22.94
CA ARG A 402 -4.62 14.13 22.33
C ARG A 402 -4.42 13.98 20.82
N ILE A 403 -3.88 12.85 20.36
CA ILE A 403 -3.74 12.56 18.93
C ILE A 403 -5.12 12.52 18.25
N ALA A 404 -6.13 11.94 18.89
CA ALA A 404 -7.49 11.94 18.36
C ALA A 404 -8.05 13.37 18.23
N ALA A 405 -7.78 14.24 19.19
CA ALA A 405 -8.16 15.65 19.12
C ALA A 405 -7.42 16.40 18.00
N GLU A 406 -6.11 16.18 17.83
CA GLU A 406 -5.29 16.75 16.76
C GLU A 406 -5.81 16.34 15.37
N LEU A 407 -6.30 15.11 15.23
CA LEU A 407 -6.84 14.58 13.97
C LEU A 407 -8.30 14.98 13.70
N ALA A 408 -9.03 15.56 14.65
CA ALA A 408 -10.49 15.74 14.55
C ALA A 408 -10.94 16.54 13.31
N THR A 409 -10.23 17.61 12.95
CA THR A 409 -10.53 18.41 11.76
C THR A 409 -10.27 17.61 10.47
N ALA A 410 -9.12 16.93 10.38
CA ALA A 410 -8.79 16.10 9.23
C ALA A 410 -9.77 14.92 9.07
N ARG A 411 -10.12 14.27 10.17
CA ARG A 411 -11.11 13.19 10.28
C ARG A 411 -12.48 13.60 9.74
N THR A 412 -12.92 14.84 10.04
CA THR A 412 -14.19 15.39 9.53
C THR A 412 -14.12 15.68 8.02
N GLU A 413 -13.03 16.27 7.55
CA GLU A 413 -12.85 16.60 6.13
C GLU A 413 -12.76 15.34 5.25
N VAL A 414 -12.01 14.33 5.69
CA VAL A 414 -11.90 13.05 4.99
C VAL A 414 -13.25 12.34 4.92
N ALA A 415 -14.00 12.28 6.02
CA ALA A 415 -15.33 11.67 6.03
C ALA A 415 -16.27 12.36 5.03
N ARG A 416 -16.26 13.71 5.01
CA ARG A 416 -17.08 14.49 4.07
C ARG A 416 -16.77 14.13 2.61
N ARG A 417 -15.49 13.96 2.27
CA ARG A 417 -15.07 13.59 0.91
C ARG A 417 -15.47 12.16 0.57
N LEU A 418 -15.24 11.20 1.47
CA LEU A 418 -15.67 9.82 1.27
C LEU A 418 -17.18 9.69 1.06
N LEU A 419 -17.98 10.45 1.81
CA LEU A 419 -19.44 10.44 1.67
C LEU A 419 -19.93 11.14 0.39
N ARG A 420 -19.16 12.09 -0.15
CA ARG A 420 -19.52 12.84 -1.37
C ARG A 420 -19.05 12.15 -2.64
N ASP A 421 -17.79 11.75 -2.66
CA ASP A 421 -17.07 11.29 -3.86
C ASP A 421 -17.03 9.75 -3.93
N GLY A 422 -17.37 9.06 -2.82
CA GLY A 422 -17.21 7.62 -2.68
C GLY A 422 -15.76 7.24 -2.35
N LEU A 423 -15.52 5.92 -2.24
CA LEU A 423 -14.15 5.40 -2.27
C LEU A 423 -13.64 5.49 -3.71
N GLY A 424 -12.49 6.13 -3.92
CA GLY A 424 -11.76 6.00 -5.19
C GLY A 424 -11.40 4.54 -5.45
N ASP A 425 -11.50 4.12 -6.71
CA ASP A 425 -11.18 2.75 -7.16
C ASP A 425 -9.70 2.40 -7.05
#